data_AF-A0A6T6NZ25-F1
#
_entry.id   AF-A0A6T6NZ25-F1
#
_cell.length_a   1.000
_cell.length_b   1.000
_cell.length_c   1.000
_cell.angle_alpha   90.00
_cell.angle_beta   90.00
_cell.angle_gamma   90.00
#
_symmetry.space_group_name_H-M   'P 1'
#
loop_
_entity.id
_entity.type
_entity.pdbx_description
1 polymer ?
#
loop_
_entity_poly.entity_id
_entity_poly.type
_entity_poly.pdbx_seq_one_letter_code
_entity_poly.pdbx_strand_id
1 'polypeptide(L)'
;AYYQALRNVRLAGPTNFAPLIHHMMEITRQGQFSATNQFYNILLIMTDGVITDMENTKEAIVEAATLPMSIVIVGVGDGTTFKAMRELDGDDKRLTTKSGRTAVRDVVQFVPFAQFHGLPPERLAAHLLAEIPTNVVEYLNTVCRIKPAKI
;
A
#
# COMPACT_ATOMS: atom_id res chain seq x y z
N ALA A 1 0.11 -0.47 22.68
CA ALA A 1 0.05 0.56 21.62
C ALA A 1 -1.39 0.88 21.20
N TYR A 2 -2.06 0.09 20.35
CA TYR A 2 -3.41 0.43 19.82
C TYR A 2 -4.45 0.79 20.89
N TYR A 3 -4.74 -0.11 21.84
CA TYR A 3 -5.70 0.14 22.92
C TYR A 3 -5.33 1.31 23.85
N GLN A 4 -4.04 1.63 23.95
CA GLN A 4 -3.57 2.78 24.72
C GLN A 4 -3.82 4.08 23.94
N ALA A 5 -3.50 4.10 22.64
CA ALA A 5 -3.74 5.25 21.78
C ALA A 5 -5.23 5.62 21.76
N LEU A 6 -6.13 4.64 21.60
CA LEU A 6 -7.58 4.88 21.61
C LEU A 6 -8.10 5.58 22.86
N ARG A 7 -7.47 5.40 24.02
CA ARG A 7 -7.86 6.07 25.27
C ARG A 7 -7.29 7.47 25.39
N ASN A 8 -6.24 7.77 24.63
CA ASN A 8 -5.41 8.96 24.79
C ASN A 8 -5.51 9.93 23.61
N VAL A 9 -6.19 9.57 22.51
CA VAL A 9 -6.40 10.43 21.35
C VAL A 9 -7.89 10.67 21.12
N ARG A 10 -8.22 11.83 20.58
CA ARG A 10 -9.56 12.13 20.09
C ARG A 10 -9.61 11.79 18.60
N LEU A 11 -10.52 10.90 18.22
CA LEU A 11 -10.76 10.59 16.81
C LEU A 11 -11.17 11.87 16.07
N ALA A 12 -10.54 12.11 14.93
CA ALA A 12 -10.70 13.30 14.11
C ALA A 12 -10.63 12.91 12.62
N GLY A 13 -10.95 13.86 11.76
CA GLY A 13 -10.76 13.78 10.32
C GLY A 13 -9.98 14.99 9.80
N PRO A 14 -9.69 15.02 8.50
CA PRO A 14 -10.15 14.08 7.48
C PRO A 14 -9.22 12.86 7.31
N THR A 15 -9.59 11.89 6.47
CA THR A 15 -8.81 10.65 6.25
C THR A 15 -7.81 10.83 5.11
N ASN A 16 -6.57 11.16 5.48
CA ASN A 16 -5.49 11.45 4.52
C ASN A 16 -4.40 10.38 4.56
N PHE A 17 -4.04 9.79 3.41
CA PHE A 17 -3.03 8.74 3.34
C PHE A 17 -1.65 9.24 2.92
N ALA A 18 -1.56 10.34 2.17
CA ALA A 18 -0.28 10.85 1.68
C ALA A 18 0.76 11.06 2.80
N PRO A 19 0.43 11.65 3.97
CA PRO A 19 1.41 11.84 5.04
C PRO A 19 1.98 10.53 5.59
N LEU A 20 1.13 9.50 5.71
CA LEU A 20 1.54 8.18 6.22
C LEU A 20 2.46 7.47 5.21
N ILE A 21 2.12 7.56 3.93
CA ILE A 21 2.94 6.99 2.85
C ILE A 21 4.31 7.67 2.82
N HIS A 22 4.35 9.01 2.84
CA HIS A 22 5.62 9.75 2.88
C HIS A 22 6.48 9.39 4.09
N HIS A 23 5.88 9.27 5.27
CA HIS A 23 6.62 8.84 6.47
C HIS A 23 7.23 7.45 6.30
N MET A 24 6.48 6.50 5.72
CA MET A 24 7.01 5.17 5.45
C MET A 24 8.13 5.18 4.40
N MET A 25 8.05 6.07 3.42
CA MET A 25 9.11 6.25 2.44
C MET A 25 10.40 6.78 3.07
N GLU A 26 10.31 7.67 4.06
CA GLU A 26 11.47 8.14 4.83
C GLU A 26 12.15 6.99 5.58
N ILE A 27 11.37 6.16 6.30
CA ILE A 27 11.86 4.96 6.99
C ILE A 27 12.53 4.02 5.98
N THR A 28 11.88 3.80 4.84
CA THR A 28 12.39 2.90 3.78
C THR A 28 13.70 3.42 3.17
N ARG A 29 13.85 4.75 2.99
CA ARG A 29 15.09 5.35 2.51
C ARG A 29 16.22 5.26 3.54
N GLN A 30 15.91 5.42 4.82
CA GLN A 30 16.89 5.31 5.91
C GLN A 30 17.47 3.90 6.06
N GLY A 31 16.72 2.87 5.69
CA GLY A 31 17.21 1.49 5.71
C GLY A 31 18.39 1.22 4.77
N GLN A 32 18.65 2.08 3.77
CA GLN A 32 19.75 1.96 2.79
C GLN A 32 19.83 0.57 2.12
N PHE A 33 18.91 0.31 1.19
CA PHE A 33 18.89 -0.96 0.44
C PHE A 33 20.20 -1.15 -0.33
N SER A 34 20.86 -2.29 -0.13
CA SER A 34 22.12 -2.64 -0.79
C SER A 34 22.26 -4.15 -1.00
N ALA A 35 23.32 -4.57 -1.70
CA ALA A 35 23.60 -6.00 -1.90
C ALA A 35 23.84 -6.75 -0.57
N THR A 36 24.32 -6.06 0.46
CA THR A 36 24.59 -6.64 1.79
C THR A 36 23.48 -6.34 2.80
N ASN A 37 22.50 -5.52 2.46
CA ASN A 37 21.38 -5.14 3.32
C ASN A 37 20.10 -5.00 2.49
N GLN A 38 19.46 -6.14 2.23
CA GLN A 38 18.19 -6.21 1.51
C GLN A 38 17.02 -6.25 2.49
N PHE A 39 16.03 -5.41 2.26
CA PHE A 39 14.78 -5.40 3.00
C PHE A 39 13.65 -4.98 2.06
N TYR A 40 12.42 -5.31 2.45
CA TYR A 40 11.22 -4.88 1.76
C TYR A 40 10.14 -4.58 2.79
N ASN A 41 9.52 -3.42 2.68
CA ASN A 41 8.59 -2.91 3.67
C ASN A 41 7.14 -3.09 3.21
N ILE A 42 6.25 -3.48 4.12
CA ILE A 42 4.81 -3.56 3.83
C ILE A 42 4.08 -2.61 4.77
N LEU A 43 3.48 -1.56 4.22
CA LEU A 43 2.65 -0.61 4.96
C LEU A 43 1.21 -1.11 4.97
N LEU A 44 0.72 -1.59 6.12
CA LEU A 44 -0.68 -1.95 6.31
C LEU A 44 -1.49 -0.75 6.83
N ILE A 45 -2.47 -0.30 6.05
CA ILE A 45 -3.39 0.78 6.40
C ILE A 45 -4.78 0.18 6.65
N MET A 46 -5.36 0.42 7.82
CA MET A 46 -6.74 0.04 8.13
C MET A 46 -7.59 1.31 8.22
N THR A 47 -8.72 1.34 7.48
CA THR A 47 -9.60 2.51 7.40
C THR A 47 -11.07 2.09 7.36
N ASP A 48 -11.96 2.88 7.96
CA ASP A 48 -13.41 2.72 7.88
C ASP A 48 -14.08 3.66 6.87
N GLY A 49 -13.32 4.62 6.32
CA GLY A 49 -13.84 5.72 5.52
C GLY A 49 -13.11 5.97 4.21
N VAL A 50 -13.66 6.95 3.48
CA VAL A 50 -13.16 7.40 2.16
C VAL A 50 -11.93 8.29 2.32
N ILE A 51 -10.95 8.11 1.45
CA ILE A 51 -9.80 9.02 1.33
C ILE A 51 -10.26 10.40 0.88
N THR A 52 -9.80 11.43 1.57
CA THR A 52 -10.07 12.83 1.24
C THR A 52 -8.97 13.49 0.43
N ASP A 53 -7.74 12.99 0.47
CA ASP A 53 -6.57 13.52 -0.24
C ASP A 53 -6.17 12.67 -1.45
N MET A 54 -7.14 12.26 -2.28
CA MET A 54 -6.93 11.32 -3.39
C MET A 54 -5.75 11.69 -4.29
N GLU A 55 -5.65 12.96 -4.70
CA GLU A 55 -4.57 13.41 -5.58
C GLU A 55 -3.19 13.32 -4.92
N ASN A 56 -3.06 13.78 -3.68
CA ASN A 56 -1.81 13.71 -2.94
C ASN A 56 -1.42 12.25 -2.66
N THR A 57 -2.40 11.40 -2.37
CA THR A 57 -2.20 9.96 -2.18
C THR A 57 -1.69 9.30 -3.44
N LYS A 58 -2.24 9.64 -4.62
CA LYS A 58 -1.73 9.15 -5.91
C LYS A 58 -0.29 9.59 -6.16
N GLU A 59 0.04 10.85 -5.87
CA GLU A 59 1.41 11.34 -6.01
C GLU A 59 2.38 10.58 -5.11
N ALA A 60 2.00 10.37 -3.84
CA ALA A 60 2.80 9.61 -2.89
C ALA A 60 2.99 8.15 -3.33
N ILE A 61 1.95 7.49 -3.85
CA ILE A 61 2.02 6.11 -4.37
C ILE A 61 2.96 6.03 -5.58
N VAL A 62 2.83 6.95 -6.54
CA VAL A 62 3.69 6.98 -7.74
C VAL A 62 5.16 7.17 -7.36
N GLU A 63 5.45 7.97 -6.32
CA GLU A 63 6.80 8.12 -5.80
C GLU A 63 7.28 6.87 -5.04
N ALA A 64 6.43 6.29 -4.18
CA ALA A 64 6.70 5.07 -3.42
C ALA A 64 6.98 3.85 -4.33
N ALA A 65 6.43 3.83 -5.55
CA ALA A 65 6.69 2.78 -6.53
C ALA A 65 8.18 2.59 -6.88
N THR A 66 9.04 3.57 -6.58
CA THR A 66 10.49 3.46 -6.81
C THR A 66 11.26 2.86 -5.62
N LEU A 67 10.61 2.62 -4.48
CA LEU A 67 11.23 2.16 -3.24
C LEU A 67 10.91 0.69 -2.96
N PRO A 68 11.69 -0.02 -2.10
CA PRO A 68 11.40 -1.40 -1.69
C PRO A 68 10.24 -1.46 -0.69
N MET A 69 9.03 -1.10 -1.14
CA MET A 69 7.84 -1.15 -0.30
C MET A 69 6.54 -1.43 -1.07
N SER A 70 5.57 -2.03 -0.39
CA SER A 70 4.17 -2.15 -0.84
C SER A 70 3.23 -1.55 0.21
N ILE A 71 2.03 -1.20 -0.21
CA ILE A 71 0.97 -0.63 0.60
C ILE A 71 -0.22 -1.57 0.52
N VAL A 72 -0.72 -2.02 1.66
CA VAL A 72 -1.92 -2.86 1.75
C VAL A 72 -2.98 -2.06 2.49
N ILE A 73 -4.12 -1.83 1.86
CA ILE A 73 -5.23 -1.04 2.40
C ILE A 73 -6.38 -1.97 2.71
N VAL A 74 -6.80 -1.99 3.98
CA VAL A 74 -7.93 -2.79 4.47
C VAL A 74 -9.08 -1.87 4.84
N GLY A 75 -10.16 -1.98 4.08
CA GLY A 75 -11.42 -1.28 4.36
C GLY A 75 -12.26 -2.05 5.37
N VAL A 76 -12.43 -1.53 6.59
CA VAL A 76 -13.33 -2.08 7.62
C VAL A 76 -14.68 -1.35 7.62
N GLY A 77 -15.75 -1.99 8.06
CA GLY A 77 -17.11 -1.39 8.02
C GLY A 77 -17.97 -1.95 6.89
N ASP A 78 -19.02 -1.23 6.47
CA ASP A 78 -20.09 -1.78 5.63
C ASP A 78 -19.75 -1.94 4.13
N GLY A 79 -18.58 -1.48 3.69
CA GLY A 79 -18.10 -1.69 2.32
C GLY A 79 -18.69 -0.75 1.27
N THR A 80 -19.67 0.10 1.62
CA THR A 80 -20.45 0.86 0.61
C THR A 80 -19.68 2.03 0.01
N THR A 81 -18.59 2.48 0.64
CA THR A 81 -17.91 3.73 0.29
C THR A 81 -16.51 3.57 -0.32
N PHE A 82 -16.07 2.35 -0.65
CA PHE A 82 -14.67 2.09 -1.07
C PHE A 82 -14.38 2.20 -2.57
N LYS A 83 -15.26 2.83 -3.37
CA LYS A 83 -15.03 3.00 -4.81
C LYS A 83 -13.70 3.72 -5.10
N ALA A 84 -13.38 4.73 -4.29
CA ALA A 84 -12.13 5.49 -4.37
C ALA A 84 -10.88 4.62 -4.12
N MET A 85 -10.98 3.59 -3.27
CA MET A 85 -9.85 2.72 -2.94
C MET A 85 -9.50 1.76 -4.08
N ARG A 86 -10.51 1.29 -4.84
CA ARG A 86 -10.29 0.46 -6.02
C ARG A 86 -9.51 1.17 -7.12
N GLU A 87 -9.61 2.50 -7.17
CA GLU A 87 -8.82 3.30 -8.10
C GLU A 87 -7.32 3.30 -7.75
N LEU A 88 -6.97 3.07 -6.48
CA LEU A 88 -5.58 3.03 -6.02
C LEU A 88 -4.91 1.68 -6.26
N ASP A 89 -5.68 0.60 -6.33
CA ASP A 89 -5.23 -0.81 -6.49
C ASP A 89 -4.43 -1.07 -7.77
N GLY A 90 -4.50 -0.19 -8.77
CA GLY A 90 -3.63 -0.24 -9.96
C GLY A 90 -3.90 -1.39 -10.95
N ASP A 91 -4.67 -2.41 -10.55
CA ASP A 91 -5.00 -3.63 -11.32
C ASP A 91 -5.55 -3.36 -12.73
N ASP A 92 -6.56 -2.51 -12.85
CA ASP A 92 -7.20 -2.20 -14.14
C ASP A 92 -6.35 -1.26 -15.00
N LYS A 93 -5.68 -0.31 -14.34
CA LYS A 93 -4.91 0.74 -14.99
C LYS A 93 -3.82 1.23 -14.05
N ARG A 94 -2.59 1.23 -14.58
CA ARG A 94 -1.44 1.77 -13.85
C ARG A 94 -1.72 3.18 -13.36
N LEU A 95 -1.47 3.42 -12.07
CA LEU A 95 -1.78 4.68 -11.43
C LEU A 95 -1.01 5.83 -12.09
N THR A 96 -1.73 6.86 -12.52
CA THR A 96 -1.17 8.04 -13.18
C THR A 96 -1.62 9.31 -12.44
N THR A 97 -0.68 10.19 -12.12
CA THR A 97 -0.96 11.50 -11.51
C THR A 97 -1.58 12.46 -12.51
N LYS A 98 -2.19 13.56 -12.03
CA LYS A 98 -2.65 14.67 -12.90
C LYS A 98 -1.52 15.29 -13.74
N SER A 99 -0.30 15.28 -13.22
CA SER A 99 0.90 15.73 -13.94
C SER A 99 1.38 14.76 -15.03
N GLY A 100 0.71 13.63 -15.22
CA GLY A 100 1.01 12.64 -16.25
C GLY A 100 2.13 11.65 -15.87
N ARG A 101 2.58 11.63 -14.62
CA ARG A 101 3.55 10.64 -14.13
C ARG A 101 2.83 9.35 -13.83
N THR A 102 3.35 8.24 -14.32
CA THR A 102 2.78 6.91 -14.09
C THR A 102 3.68 6.11 -13.15
N ALA A 103 3.08 5.37 -12.21
CA ALA A 103 3.80 4.47 -11.32
C ALA A 103 4.61 3.44 -12.13
N VAL A 104 5.87 3.23 -11.75
CA VAL A 104 6.78 2.32 -12.45
C VAL A 104 6.43 0.84 -12.25
N ARG A 105 5.67 0.52 -11.21
CA ARG A 105 5.20 -0.82 -10.82
C ARG A 105 3.93 -0.69 -9.99
N ASP A 106 3.20 -1.79 -9.84
CA ASP A 106 2.11 -1.81 -8.87
C ASP A 106 2.65 -1.93 -7.44
N VAL A 107 1.99 -1.26 -6.51
CA VAL A 107 2.41 -1.28 -5.10
C VAL A 107 1.26 -1.30 -4.12
N VAL A 108 0.00 -1.14 -4.57
CA VAL A 108 -1.14 -1.04 -3.68
C VAL A 108 -2.00 -2.28 -3.83
N GLN A 109 -2.35 -2.91 -2.72
CA GLN A 109 -3.43 -3.90 -2.67
C GLN A 109 -4.57 -3.36 -1.82
N PHE A 110 -5.79 -3.28 -2.35
CA PHE A 110 -6.98 -2.94 -1.59
C PHE A 110 -7.88 -4.15 -1.30
N VAL A 111 -8.24 -4.35 -0.03
CA VAL A 111 -9.14 -5.42 0.40
C VAL A 111 -10.28 -4.89 1.27
N PRO A 112 -11.55 -5.01 0.85
CA PRO A 112 -12.70 -4.74 1.71
C PRO A 112 -12.93 -5.91 2.69
N PHE A 113 -12.60 -5.70 3.97
CA PHE A 113 -12.65 -6.72 5.02
C PHE A 113 -14.03 -7.35 5.19
N ALA A 114 -15.10 -6.58 4.98
CA ALA A 114 -16.49 -7.04 5.11
C ALA A 114 -16.80 -8.28 4.23
N GLN A 115 -16.13 -8.43 3.09
CA GLN A 115 -16.32 -9.55 2.16
C GLN A 115 -15.79 -10.88 2.73
N PHE A 116 -14.97 -10.82 3.77
CA PHE A 116 -14.36 -11.99 4.41
C PHE A 116 -15.01 -12.34 5.75
N HIS A 117 -16.09 -11.65 6.12
CA HIS A 117 -16.81 -11.96 7.35
C HIS A 117 -17.37 -13.38 7.33
N GLY A 118 -17.08 -14.18 8.36
CA GLY A 118 -17.50 -15.58 8.45
C GLY A 118 -16.68 -16.55 7.59
N LEU A 119 -15.67 -16.08 6.85
CA LEU A 119 -14.72 -16.93 6.15
C LEU A 119 -13.51 -17.27 7.03
N PRO A 120 -12.78 -18.36 6.74
CA PRO A 120 -11.53 -18.67 7.42
C PRO A 120 -10.50 -17.53 7.26
N PRO A 121 -9.76 -17.15 8.32
CA PRO A 121 -8.78 -16.05 8.27
C PRO A 121 -7.73 -16.20 7.18
N GLU A 122 -7.42 -17.43 6.78
CA GLU A 122 -6.47 -17.76 5.72
C GLU A 122 -6.91 -17.21 4.36
N ARG A 123 -8.23 -17.08 4.11
CA ARG A 123 -8.76 -16.48 2.88
C ARG A 123 -8.42 -15.00 2.81
N LEU A 124 -8.58 -14.29 3.92
CA LEU A 124 -8.21 -12.88 4.00
C LEU A 124 -6.69 -12.72 3.86
N ALA A 125 -5.91 -13.52 4.58
CA ALA A 125 -4.44 -13.45 4.53
C ALA A 125 -3.92 -13.74 3.11
N ALA A 126 -4.45 -14.77 2.45
CA ALA A 126 -4.10 -15.10 1.07
C ALA A 126 -4.42 -13.95 0.10
N HIS A 127 -5.56 -13.28 0.28
CA HIS A 127 -5.95 -12.17 -0.58
C HIS A 127 -5.12 -10.90 -0.32
N LEU A 128 -4.86 -10.55 0.95
CA LEU A 128 -4.03 -9.40 1.33
C LEU A 128 -2.58 -9.50 0.83
N LEU A 129 -2.06 -10.73 0.73
CA LEU A 129 -0.66 -10.99 0.38
C LEU A 129 -0.48 -11.45 -1.06
N ALA A 130 -1.55 -11.53 -1.86
CA ALA A 130 -1.53 -12.14 -3.19
C ALA A 130 -0.50 -11.47 -4.12
N GLU A 131 -0.42 -10.14 -4.09
CA GLU A 131 0.44 -9.36 -4.98
C GLU A 131 1.85 -9.11 -4.44
N ILE A 132 2.07 -9.30 -3.14
CA ILE A 132 3.34 -8.96 -2.49
C ILE A 132 4.53 -9.69 -3.14
N PRO A 133 4.48 -11.02 -3.42
CA PRO A 133 5.58 -11.71 -4.08
C PRO A 133 5.91 -11.10 -5.46
N THR A 134 4.89 -10.79 -6.26
CA THR A 134 5.05 -10.15 -7.57
C THR A 134 5.70 -8.77 -7.42
N ASN A 135 5.22 -7.96 -6.49
CA ASN A 135 5.73 -6.61 -6.22
C ASN A 135 7.21 -6.60 -5.78
N VAL A 136 7.64 -7.61 -5.03
CA VAL A 136 9.06 -7.80 -4.65
C VAL A 136 9.90 -8.13 -5.87
N VAL A 137 9.47 -9.07 -6.71
CA VAL A 137 10.19 -9.45 -7.94
C VAL A 137 10.25 -8.29 -8.92
N GLU A 138 9.15 -7.56 -9.10
CA GLU A 138 9.11 -6.37 -9.94
C GLU A 138 10.07 -5.30 -9.45
N TYR A 139 10.15 -5.02 -8.14
CA TYR A 139 11.11 -4.07 -7.58
C TYR A 139 12.56 -4.47 -7.89
N LEU A 140 12.93 -5.73 -7.62
CA LEU A 140 14.28 -6.22 -7.88
C LEU A 140 14.65 -6.14 -9.37
N ASN A 141 13.73 -6.48 -10.26
CA ASN A 141 13.97 -6.47 -11.69
C ASN A 141 14.00 -5.06 -12.28
N THR A 142 12.99 -4.24 -12.00
CA THR A 142 12.81 -2.92 -12.63
C THR A 142 13.68 -1.83 -12.00
N VAL A 143 13.83 -1.84 -10.68
CA VAL A 143 14.53 -0.79 -9.93
C VAL A 143 15.98 -1.21 -9.66
N CYS A 144 16.19 -2.39 -9.07
CA CYS A 144 17.55 -2.85 -8.74
C CYS A 144 18.32 -3.42 -9.95
N ARG A 145 17.62 -3.70 -11.06
CA ARG A 145 18.18 -4.37 -12.25
C ARG A 145 18.80 -5.74 -11.94
N ILE A 146 18.27 -6.40 -10.91
CA ILE A 146 18.64 -7.77 -10.51
C ILE A 146 17.63 -8.71 -11.15
N LYS A 147 18.10 -9.54 -12.08
CA LYS A 147 17.24 -10.53 -12.75
C LYS A 147 17.15 -11.81 -11.91
N PRO A 148 15.97 -12.46 -11.86
CA PRO A 148 15.87 -13.81 -11.31
C PRO A 148 16.83 -14.75 -12.02
N ALA A 149 17.46 -15.66 -11.27
CA ALA A 149 18.22 -16.75 -11.87
C ALA A 149 17.27 -17.57 -12.77
N LYS A 150 17.71 -17.90 -13.99
CA LYS A 150 16.99 -18.85 -14.83
C LYS A 150 17.10 -20.22 -14.17
N ILE A 151 15.96 -20.75 -13.71
CA ILE A 151 15.84 -22.13 -13.23
C ILE A 151 15.74 -23.06 -14.45
#